data_AF-A0A1B8QBX4-F1
#
_entry.id   AF-A0A1B8QBX4-F1
#
_cell.length_a   1.000
_cell.length_b   1.000
_cell.length_c   1.000
_cell.angle_alpha   90.00
_cell.angle_beta   90.00
_cell.angle_gamma   90.00
#
_symmetry.space_group_name_H-M   'P 1'
#
loop_
_entity.id
_entity.type
_entity.pdbx_description
1 polymer ?
#
loop_
_entity_poly.entity_id
_entity_poly.type
_entity_poly.pdbx_seq_one_letter_code
_entity_poly.pdbx_strand_id
1 'polypeptide(L)' 'MEPIRITQKQACELLAVSREAIRKLIQTDPSFPKPYKTSTSRQCAVYFDYQALKNWHNSQMGV' A
#
# COMPACT_ATOMS: atom_id res chain seq x y z
N MET A 1 -5.19 -18.15 -5.03
CA MET A 1 -5.44 -16.92 -5.81
C MET A 1 -5.01 -15.75 -4.96
N GLU A 2 -3.95 -15.04 -5.34
CA GLU A 2 -3.56 -13.80 -4.68
C GLU A 2 -4.57 -12.69 -5.08
N PRO A 3 -5.08 -11.88 -4.13
CA PRO A 3 -5.99 -10.80 -4.47
C PRO A 3 -5.23 -9.75 -5.29
N ILE A 4 -5.79 -9.36 -6.44
CA ILE A 4 -5.23 -8.28 -7.27
C ILE A 4 -5.17 -6.97 -6.48
N ARG A 5 -6.16 -6.78 -5.60
CA ARG A 5 -6.37 -5.54 -4.87
C ARG A 5 -6.57 -5.81 -3.39
N ILE A 6 -5.88 -5.04 -2.54
CA ILE A 6 -5.94 -5.19 -1.09
C ILE A 6 -6.35 -3.89 -0.42
N THR A 7 -7.04 -3.99 0.72
CA THR A 7 -7.37 -2.82 1.53
C THR A 7 -6.12 -2.26 2.21
N GLN A 8 -6.19 -0.99 2.63
CA GLN A 8 -5.12 -0.41 3.44
C GLN A 8 -4.83 -1.19 4.72
N LYS A 9 -5.85 -1.81 5.34
CA LYS A 9 -5.67 -2.66 6.52
C LYS A 9 -4.78 -3.86 6.19
N GLN A 10 -5.07 -4.56 5.10
CA GLN A 10 -4.27 -5.69 4.64
C GLN A 10 -2.86 -5.27 4.22
N ALA A 11 -2.69 -4.09 3.60
CA ALA A 11 -1.36 -3.56 3.28
C ALA A 11 -0.52 -3.33 4.55
N CYS A 12 -1.13 -2.79 5.62
CA CYS A 12 -0.48 -2.64 6.92
C CYS A 12 -0.06 -4.00 7.50
N GLU A 13 -0.93 -5.00 7.43
CA GLU A 13 -0.66 -6.35 7.93
C GLU A 13 0.47 -7.04 7.16
N LEU A 14 0.47 -6.94 5.83
CA LEU A 14 1.50 -7.54 4.96
C LEU A 14 2.89 -6.95 5.17
N LEU A 15 2.97 -5.63 5.34
CA LEU A 15 4.21 -4.92 5.56
C LEU A 15 4.60 -4.86 7.05
N ALA A 16 3.75 -5.36 7.95
CA ALA A 16 3.90 -5.26 9.41
C ALA A 16 4.15 -3.81 9.89
N VAL A 17 3.45 -2.82 9.29
CA VAL A 17 3.58 -1.39 9.62
C VAL A 17 2.26 -0.75 10.01
N SER A 18 2.35 0.39 10.70
CA SER A 18 1.16 1.18 11.05
C SER A 18 0.60 1.96 9.86
N ARG A 19 -0.66 2.39 9.96
CA ARG A 19 -1.31 3.23 8.94
C ARG A 19 -0.59 4.56 8.73
N GLU A 20 -0.02 5.11 9.81
CA GLU A 20 0.79 6.33 9.77
C GLU A 20 2.12 6.10 9.06
N ALA A 21 2.76 4.94 9.25
CA ALA A 21 3.97 4.58 8.53
C ALA A 21 3.69 4.48 7.02
N ILE A 22 2.59 3.84 6.59
CA ILE A 22 2.17 3.84 5.18
C ILE A 22 1.96 5.28 4.66
N ARG A 23 1.32 6.14 5.45
CA ARG A 23 1.13 7.55 5.06
C ARG A 23 2.44 8.29 4.88
N LYS A 24 3.42 8.04 5.75
CA LYS A 24 4.76 8.60 5.62
C LYS A 24 5.45 8.05 4.38
N LEU A 25 5.42 6.74 4.16
CA LEU A 25 5.99 6.10 2.96
C LEU A 25 5.44 6.71 1.67
N ILE A 26 4.13 6.90 1.56
CA ILE A 26 3.51 7.54 0.39
C ILE A 26 4.02 8.98 0.15
N GLN A 27 4.42 9.70 1.21
CA GLN A 27 4.92 11.08 1.11
C GLN A 27 6.43 11.14 0.89
N THR A 28 7.19 10.22 1.50
CA THR A 28 8.66 10.24 1.50
C THR A 28 9.25 9.43 0.34
N ASP A 29 8.57 8.36 -0.09
CA ASP A 29 9.04 7.45 -1.12
C ASP A 29 8.16 7.55 -2.38
N PRO A 30 8.64 8.20 -3.45
CA PRO A 30 7.90 8.31 -4.70
C PRO A 30 7.75 6.97 -5.44
N SER A 31 8.54 5.95 -5.09
CA SER A 31 8.44 4.59 -5.66
C SER A 31 7.36 3.73 -4.97
N PHE A 32 6.84 4.19 -3.82
CA PHE A 32 5.80 3.48 -3.10
C PHE A 32 4.48 3.45 -3.90
N PRO A 33 3.76 2.32 -3.96
CA PRO A 33 2.55 2.18 -4.75
C PRO A 33 1.44 3.15 -4.30
N LYS A 34 0.89 3.88 -5.27
CA LYS A 34 -0.13 4.90 -5.01
C LYS A 34 -1.46 4.25 -4.59
N PRO A 35 -2.08 4.73 -3.50
CA PRO A 35 -3.39 4.26 -3.10
C PRO A 35 -4.47 4.66 -4.10
N TYR A 36 -5.44 3.78 -4.32
CA TYR A 36 -6.67 4.11 -5.04
C TYR A 36 -7.85 4.29 -4.08
N LYS A 37 -8.63 5.34 -4.31
CA LYS A 37 -9.85 5.65 -3.55
C LYS A 37 -11.06 5.40 -4.43
N THR A 38 -12.11 4.81 -3.87
CA THR A 38 -13.36 4.57 -4.59
C THR A 38 -14.25 5.81 -4.69
N SER A 39 -14.00 6.83 -3.86
CA SER A 39 -14.69 8.12 -3.90
C SER A 39 -13.86 9.19 -3.18
N THR A 40 -14.27 10.45 -3.34
CA THR A 40 -13.66 11.65 -2.76
C THR A 40 -13.95 11.84 -1.28
N SER A 41 -14.89 11.08 -0.69
CA SER A 41 -15.22 11.20 0.73
C SER A 41 -14.05 10.77 1.64
N ARG A 42 -13.90 11.45 2.77
CA ARG A 42 -12.87 11.17 3.78
C ARG A 42 -12.98 9.76 4.37
N GLN A 43 -14.17 9.18 4.36
CA GLN A 43 -14.46 7.84 4.89
C GLN A 43 -14.35 6.73 3.83
N CYS A 44 -13.90 7.04 2.61
CA CYS A 44 -13.80 6.03 1.56
C CYS A 44 -12.71 5.00 1.84
N ALA A 45 -13.02 3.76 1.46
CA ALA A 45 -12.06 2.67 1.49
C ALA A 45 -10.88 3.00 0.55
N VAL A 46 -9.68 2.83 1.09
CA VAL A 46 -8.42 3.00 0.38
C VAL A 46 -7.86 1.62 0.13
N TYR A 47 -7.35 1.43 -1.06
CA TYR A 47 -6.81 0.17 -1.48
C TYR A 47 -5.51 0.33 -2.27
N PHE A 48 -4.81 -0.78 -2.44
CA PHE A 48 -3.52 -0.89 -3.10
C PHE A 48 -3.49 -2.10 -4.02
N ASP A 49 -2.64 -2.03 -5.03
CA ASP A 49 -2.30 -3.18 -5.85
C ASP A 49 -1.32 -4.08 -5.08
N TYR A 50 -1.65 -5.37 -5.00
CA TYR A 50 -0.85 -6.35 -4.26
C TYR A 50 0.51 -6.58 -4.92
N GLN A 51 0.56 -6.71 -6.25
CA GLN A 51 1.81 -6.97 -6.97
C GLN A 51 2.74 -5.77 -6.87
N ALA A 52 2.21 -4.56 -6.98
CA ALA A 52 3.00 -3.34 -6.84
C ALA A 52 3.64 -3.22 -5.43
N LEU A 53 2.91 -3.57 -4.37
CA LEU A 53 3.45 -3.61 -3.00
C LEU A 53 4.54 -4.66 -2.83
N LYS A 54 4.33 -5.86 -3.38
CA LYS A 54 5.30 -6.96 -3.33
C LYS A 54 6.59 -6.60 -4.09
N ASN A 55 6.45 -6.03 -5.29
CA ASN A 55 7.57 -5.60 -6.11
C ASN A 55 8.35 -4.46 -5.43
N TRP A 56 7.66 -3.47 -4.87
CA TRP A 56 8.31 -2.41 -4.09
C TRP A 56 9.10 -2.97 -2.92
N HIS A 57 8.51 -3.90 -2.14
CA HIS A 57 9.19 -4.51 -1.00
C HIS A 57 10.44 -5.29 -1.42
N ASN A 58 10.36 -6.07 -2.50
CA ASN A 58 11.51 -6.79 -3.05
C ASN A 58 12.63 -5.84 -3.47
N SER A 59 12.28 -4.73 -4.14
CA SER A 59 13.24 -3.69 -4.53
C SER A 59 13.95 -3.05 -3.33
N GLN A 60 13.28 -2.92 -2.17
CA GLN A 60 13.91 -2.41 -0.94
C GLN A 60 14.86 -3.43 -0.29
N MET A 61 14.55 -4.73 -0.41
CA MET A 61 15.35 -5.81 0.16
C MET A 61 16.54 -6.22 -0.73
N GLY A 62 16.65 -5.67 -1.94
CA GLY A 62 17.76 -5.92 -2.87
C GLY A 62 17.78 -7.34 -3.44
N VAL A 63 16.63 -8.02 -3.48
CA VAL A 63 16.46 -9.39 -4.01
C VAL A 63 16.00 -9.38 -5.46
#